data_AF-A0A7Y3C272-F1
#
_entry.id   AF-A0A7Y3C272-F1
#
_cell.length_a   1.000
_cell.length_b   1.000
_cell.length_c   1.000
_cell.angle_alpha   90.00
_cell.angle_beta   90.00
_cell.angle_gamma   90.00
#
_symmetry.space_group_name_H-M   'P 1'
#
loop_
_entity.id
_entity.type
_entity.pdbx_description
1 polymer ?
#
loop_
_entity_poly.entity_id
_entity_poly.type
_entity_poly.pdbx_seq_one_letter_code
_entity_poly.pdbx_strand_id
1 'polypeptide(L)'
;MIHSFLEWLGNTKWSVALLESYYAWPLVETTHVLTLALFVGTAVMMDLRLVGVAFPGVPVSAFTNRLLPWTRFGFAVMVVTGLLLFYSSPLRYYYNLFFRIKVVLLVLAGLNIWLFHTRIHRSIHQWDD
;
A
#
# COMPACT_ATOMS: atom_id res chain seq x y z
N MET A 1 0.99 -13.85 25.27
CA MET A 1 -0.26 -13.95 24.49
C MET A 1 -0.06 -13.64 23.00
N ILE A 2 0.48 -12.47 22.61
CA ILE A 2 0.69 -12.16 21.18
C ILE A 2 1.72 -13.09 20.51
N HIS A 3 2.81 -13.43 21.21
CA HIS A 3 3.86 -14.32 20.69
C HIS A 3 3.32 -15.71 20.35
N SER A 4 2.66 -16.35 21.31
CA SER A 4 2.08 -17.69 21.14
C SER A 4 1.01 -17.73 20.04
N PHE A 5 0.26 -16.64 19.86
CA PHE A 5 -0.67 -16.51 18.73
C PHE A 5 0.05 -16.43 17.38
N LEU A 6 1.10 -15.61 17.25
CA LEU A 6 1.87 -15.49 16.02
C LEU A 6 2.61 -16.78 15.68
N GLU A 7 3.10 -17.48 16.69
CA GLU A 7 3.72 -18.80 16.55
C GLU A 7 2.71 -19.83 16.04
N TRP A 8 1.51 -19.90 16.63
CA TRP A 8 0.42 -20.73 16.12
C TRP A 8 0.06 -20.39 14.67
N LEU A 9 -0.06 -19.10 14.35
CA LEU A 9 -0.41 -18.62 13.02
C LEU A 9 0.62 -19.05 11.97
N GLY A 10 1.91 -18.92 12.30
CA GLY A 10 3.02 -19.29 11.43
C GLY A 10 3.15 -20.80 11.19
N ASN A 11 2.73 -21.61 12.16
CA ASN A 11 2.78 -23.09 12.09
C ASN A 11 1.55 -23.72 11.44
N THR A 12 0.60 -22.93 10.95
CA THR A 12 -0.54 -23.46 10.19
C THR A 12 -0.07 -24.08 8.87
N LYS A 13 -0.76 -25.14 8.41
CA LYS A 13 -0.43 -25.84 7.15
C LYS A 13 -0.36 -24.88 5.95
N TRP A 14 -1.25 -23.89 5.91
CA TRP A 14 -1.30 -22.91 4.83
C TRP A 14 -0.18 -21.88 4.90
N SER A 15 0.25 -21.45 6.09
CA SER A 15 1.40 -20.56 6.25
C SER A 15 2.69 -21.24 5.76
N VAL A 16 2.92 -22.47 6.24
CA VAL A 16 4.10 -23.27 5.84
C VAL A 16 4.06 -23.58 4.35
N ALA A 17 2.93 -24.03 3.81
CA ALA A 17 2.78 -24.30 2.39
C ALA A 17 2.99 -23.06 1.52
N LEU A 18 2.56 -21.87 1.98
CA LEU A 18 2.83 -20.63 1.27
C LEU A 18 4.32 -20.30 1.27
N LEU A 19 4.99 -20.39 2.43
CA LEU A 19 6.42 -20.08 2.58
C LEU A 19 7.31 -21.02 1.76
N GLU A 20 7.01 -22.32 1.76
CA GLU A 20 7.80 -23.35 1.07
C GLU A 20 7.46 -23.48 -0.42
N SER A 21 6.39 -22.82 -0.89
CA SER A 21 5.99 -22.91 -2.28
C SER A 21 7.00 -22.25 -3.22
N TYR A 22 7.52 -23.04 -4.15
CA TYR A 22 8.44 -22.57 -5.18
C TYR A 22 7.85 -21.47 -6.08
N TYR A 23 6.53 -21.48 -6.31
CA TYR A 23 5.86 -20.52 -7.19
C TYR A 23 5.00 -19.51 -6.44
N ALA A 24 4.25 -19.92 -5.42
CA ALA A 24 3.30 -19.04 -4.77
C ALA A 24 4.01 -17.91 -4.01
N TRP A 25 5.09 -18.21 -3.30
CA TRP A 25 5.82 -17.20 -2.55
C TRP A 25 6.43 -16.13 -3.47
N PRO A 26 7.21 -16.48 -4.52
CA PRO A 26 7.75 -15.47 -5.43
C PRO A 26 6.67 -14.67 -6.18
N LEU A 27 5.55 -15.30 -6.56
CA LEU A 27 4.45 -14.59 -7.22
C LEU A 27 3.79 -13.58 -6.30
N VAL A 28 3.53 -13.95 -5.04
CA VAL A 28 2.97 -13.03 -4.04
C VAL A 28 3.94 -11.89 -3.75
N GLU A 29 5.24 -12.18 -3.57
CA GLU A 29 6.26 -11.15 -3.35
C GLU A 29 6.40 -10.21 -4.54
N THR A 30 6.51 -10.75 -5.76
CA THR A 30 6.62 -9.96 -6.99
C THR A 30 5.39 -9.06 -7.17
N THR A 31 4.20 -9.63 -7.00
CA THR A 31 2.94 -8.87 -7.09
C THR A 31 2.89 -7.76 -6.04
N HIS A 32 3.36 -8.03 -4.82
CA HIS A 32 3.44 -7.04 -3.74
C HIS A 32 4.36 -5.87 -4.14
N VAL A 33 5.55 -6.15 -4.65
CA VAL A 33 6.51 -5.10 -5.04
C VAL A 33 5.99 -4.28 -6.23
N LEU A 34 5.41 -4.93 -7.24
CA LEU A 34 4.84 -4.24 -8.40
C LEU A 34 3.66 -3.32 -8.01
N THR A 35 2.77 -3.82 -7.15
CA THR A 35 1.61 -3.03 -6.69
C THR A 35 2.01 -1.94 -5.71
N LEU A 36 3.06 -2.14 -4.92
CA LEU A 36 3.69 -1.09 -4.13
C LEU A 36 4.29 0.00 -5.02
N ALA A 37 5.01 -0.36 -6.08
CA ALA A 37 5.56 0.60 -7.03
C ALA A 37 4.45 1.40 -7.74
N LEU A 38 3.35 0.73 -8.12
CA LEU A 38 2.17 1.38 -8.68
C LEU A 38 1.54 2.36 -7.66
N PHE A 39 1.30 1.90 -6.44
CA PHE A 39 0.68 2.72 -5.39
C PHE A 39 1.52 3.97 -5.07
N VAL A 40 2.80 3.77 -4.74
CA VAL A 40 3.71 4.87 -4.41
C VAL A 40 3.93 5.78 -5.61
N GLY A 41 4.11 5.21 -6.81
CA GLY A 41 4.28 5.98 -8.04
C GLY A 41 3.08 6.89 -8.32
N THR A 42 1.86 6.37 -8.23
CA THR A 42 0.66 7.19 -8.42
C THR A 42 0.48 8.26 -7.34
N ALA A 43 0.85 7.98 -6.08
CA ALA A 43 0.84 8.97 -5.01
C ALA A 43 1.84 10.11 -5.28
N VAL A 44 3.09 9.78 -5.64
CA VAL A 44 4.12 10.78 -5.98
C VAL A 44 3.70 11.60 -7.20
N MET A 45 3.10 10.98 -8.22
CA MET A 45 2.57 11.71 -9.38
C MET A 45 1.49 12.71 -8.99
N MET A 46 0.61 12.35 -8.06
CA MET A 46 -0.41 13.27 -7.52
C MET A 46 0.25 14.44 -6.80
N ASP A 47 1.19 14.18 -5.91
CA ASP A 47 1.87 15.22 -5.13
C ASP A 47 2.64 16.18 -6.03
N LEU A 48 3.37 15.67 -7.03
CA LEU A 48 4.07 16.49 -8.03
C LEU A 48 3.10 17.33 -8.86
N ARG A 49 1.91 16.82 -9.17
CA ARG A 49 0.87 17.59 -9.86
C ARG A 49 0.28 18.67 -8.96
N LEU A 50 0.02 18.38 -7.69
CA LEU A 50 -0.51 19.34 -6.72
C LEU A 50 0.47 20.49 -6.44
N VAL A 51 1.78 20.22 -6.47
CA VAL A 51 2.83 21.26 -6.31
C VAL A 51 3.14 21.99 -7.64
N GLY A 52 2.56 21.54 -8.77
CA GLY A 52 2.71 22.19 -10.08
C GLY A 52 4.01 21.81 -10.83
N VAL A 53 4.77 20.84 -10.35
CA VAL A 53 6.02 20.38 -10.99
C VAL A 53 5.74 19.44 -12.17
N ALA A 54 4.70 18.60 -12.07
CA ALA A 54 4.33 17.63 -13.10
C ALA A 54 2.94 17.91 -13.67
N PHE A 55 2.77 17.76 -14.99
CA PHE A 55 1.50 17.93 -15.71
C PHE A 55 0.74 19.24 -15.42
N PRO A 56 1.38 20.42 -15.35
CA PRO A 56 0.72 21.68 -14.98
C PRO A 56 -0.46 22.05 -15.89
N GLY A 57 -0.43 21.66 -17.17
CA GLY A 57 -1.51 21.94 -18.12
C GLY A 57 -2.74 21.02 -18.04
N VAL A 58 -2.79 20.07 -17.10
CA VAL A 58 -3.94 19.15 -16.93
C VAL A 58 -4.67 19.50 -15.64
N PRO A 59 -5.99 19.78 -15.65
CA PRO A 59 -6.74 20.09 -14.43
C PRO A 59 -6.55 19.00 -13.37
N VAL A 60 -6.34 19.42 -12.11
CA VAL A 60 -6.10 18.50 -10.98
C VAL A 60 -7.26 17.52 -10.83
N SER A 61 -8.50 17.98 -11.04
CA SER A 61 -9.70 17.15 -11.03
C SER A 61 -9.65 16.01 -12.07
N ALA A 62 -9.30 16.31 -13.32
CA ALA A 62 -9.21 15.34 -14.41
C ALA A 62 -8.06 14.34 -14.18
N PHE A 63 -6.92 14.82 -13.67
CA PHE A 63 -5.77 13.99 -13.33
C PHE A 63 -6.09 13.01 -12.19
N THR A 64 -6.71 13.53 -11.14
CA THR A 64 -7.16 12.78 -9.96
C THR A 64 -8.14 11.67 -10.32
N ASN A 65 -9.17 11.98 -11.11
CA ASN A 65 -10.17 11.00 -11.51
C ASN A 65 -9.58 9.83 -12.32
N ARG A 66 -8.50 10.07 -13.08
CA ARG A 66 -7.80 9.03 -13.86
C ARG A 66 -6.86 8.19 -13.00
N LEU A 67 -6.15 8.79 -12.05
CA LEU A 67 -5.18 8.08 -11.21
C LEU A 67 -5.80 7.34 -10.03
N LEU A 68 -6.86 7.88 -9.43
CA LEU A 68 -7.48 7.30 -8.24
C LEU A 68 -7.87 5.82 -8.37
N PRO A 69 -8.47 5.33 -9.48
CA PRO A 69 -8.77 3.92 -9.65
C PRO A 69 -7.52 3.04 -9.56
N TRP A 70 -6.41 3.47 -10.18
CA TRP A 70 -5.13 2.75 -10.15
C TRP A 70 -4.49 2.77 -8.76
N THR A 71 -4.52 3.92 -8.09
CA THR A 71 -4.03 4.04 -6.70
C THR A 71 -4.81 3.12 -5.76
N ARG A 72 -6.14 3.09 -5.86
CA ARG A 72 -7.01 2.23 -5.03
C ARG A 72 -6.77 0.75 -5.33
N PHE A 73 -6.67 0.38 -6.61
CA PHE A 73 -6.39 -0.99 -7.02
C PHE A 73 -5.01 -1.46 -6.52
N GLY A 74 -3.96 -0.66 -6.79
CA GLY A 74 -2.60 -0.93 -6.33
C GLY A 74 -2.53 -1.07 -4.81
N PHE A 75 -3.19 -0.18 -4.08
CA PHE A 75 -3.28 -0.24 -2.62
C PHE A 75 -3.95 -1.53 -2.14
N ALA A 76 -5.12 -1.88 -2.67
CA ALA A 76 -5.87 -3.07 -2.25
C ALA A 76 -5.05 -4.34 -2.46
N VAL A 77 -4.46 -4.52 -3.65
CA VAL A 77 -3.63 -5.69 -3.96
C VAL A 77 -2.36 -5.71 -3.12
N MET A 78 -1.70 -4.56 -2.92
CA MET A 78 -0.51 -4.44 -2.08
C MET A 78 -0.80 -4.84 -0.64
N VAL A 79 -1.94 -4.42 -0.06
CA VAL A 79 -2.32 -4.78 1.32
C VAL A 79 -2.58 -6.27 1.43
N VAL A 80 -3.37 -6.85 0.52
CA VAL A 80 -3.69 -8.29 0.54
C VAL A 80 -2.42 -9.13 0.42
N THR A 81 -1.56 -8.83 -0.56
CA THR A 81 -0.29 -9.54 -0.74
C THR A 81 0.67 -9.32 0.43
N GLY A 82 0.72 -8.12 1.02
CA GLY A 82 1.53 -7.83 2.19
C GLY A 82 1.09 -8.61 3.44
N LEU A 83 -0.22 -8.80 3.61
CA LEU A 83 -0.77 -9.64 4.67
C LEU A 83 -0.43 -11.12 4.46
N LEU A 84 -0.45 -11.61 3.21
CA LEU A 84 -0.02 -12.97 2.88
C LEU A 84 1.48 -13.19 3.16
N LEU A 85 2.33 -12.21 2.82
CA LEU A 85 3.76 -12.26 3.17
C LEU A 85 3.97 -12.24 4.68
N PHE A 86 3.25 -11.40 5.42
CA PHE A 86 3.31 -11.41 6.88
C PHE A 86 2.88 -12.76 7.44
N TYR A 87 1.79 -13.32 6.90
CA TYR A 87 1.24 -14.61 7.30
C TYR A 87 2.20 -15.78 7.07
N SER A 88 3.07 -15.74 6.05
CA SER A 88 4.04 -16.81 5.79
C SER A 88 5.16 -16.86 6.83
N SER A 89 5.44 -15.79 7.57
CA SER A 89 6.49 -15.74 8.61
C SER A 89 6.20 -14.67 9.68
N PRO A 90 5.10 -14.80 10.44
CA PRO A 90 4.57 -13.74 11.29
C PRO A 90 5.53 -13.32 12.41
N LEU A 91 6.23 -14.27 13.04
CA LEU A 91 7.22 -13.97 14.08
C LEU A 91 8.41 -13.17 13.52
N ARG A 92 8.93 -13.57 12.36
CA ARG A 92 10.08 -12.91 11.70
C ARG A 92 9.75 -11.45 11.38
N TYR A 93 8.57 -11.19 10.82
CA TYR A 93 8.15 -9.83 10.50
C TYR A 93 7.76 -9.03 11.74
N TYR A 94 7.09 -9.65 12.72
CA TYR A 94 6.69 -8.96 13.94
C TYR A 94 7.88 -8.43 14.74
N TYR A 95 8.99 -9.18 14.84
CA TYR A 95 10.18 -8.71 15.55
C TYR A 95 11.10 -7.82 14.71
N ASN A 96 10.84 -7.68 13.41
CA ASN A 96 11.59 -6.79 12.55
C ASN A 96 11.17 -5.33 12.76
N LEU A 97 12.10 -4.51 13.25
CA LEU A 97 11.87 -3.09 13.51
C LEU A 97 11.44 -2.32 12.24
N PHE A 98 12.07 -2.60 11.10
CA PHE A 98 11.76 -1.91 9.84
C PHE A 98 10.36 -2.24 9.33
N PHE A 99 9.90 -3.47 9.54
CA PHE A 99 8.53 -3.86 9.20
C PHE A 99 7.51 -3.07 10.03
N ARG A 100 7.74 -2.90 11.34
CA ARG A 100 6.85 -2.11 12.20
C ARG A 100 6.79 -0.65 11.76
N ILE A 101 7.95 -0.05 11.48
CA ILE A 101 8.02 1.33 10.97
C ILE A 101 7.25 1.44 9.65
N LYS A 102 7.45 0.50 8.72
CA LYS A 102 6.71 0.46 7.44
C LYS A 102 5.20 0.43 7.66
N VAL A 103 4.69 -0.39 8.58
CA VAL A 103 3.26 -0.48 8.88
C VAL A 103 2.72 0.82 9.49
N VAL A 104 3.45 1.44 10.42
CA VAL A 104 3.06 2.73 11.00
C VAL A 104 3.00 3.82 9.93
N LEU A 105 4.01 3.90 9.06
CA LEU A 105 4.03 4.83 7.93
C LEU A 105 2.86 4.59 6.97
N LEU A 106 2.51 3.33 6.69
CA LEU A 106 1.37 2.99 5.84
C LEU A 106 0.04 3.45 6.46
N VAL A 107 -0.13 3.30 7.77
CA VAL A 107 -1.30 3.80 8.49
C VAL A 107 -1.37 5.33 8.42
N LEU A 108 -0.25 6.02 8.65
CA LEU A 108 -0.17 7.47 8.53
C LEU A 108 -0.48 7.96 7.11
N ALA A 109 0.00 7.26 6.09
CA ALA A 109 -0.34 7.55 4.69
C ALA A 109 -1.84 7.35 4.42
N GLY A 110 -2.44 6.28 4.95
CA GLY A 110 -3.89 6.06 4.86
C GLY A 110 -4.71 7.17 5.54
N LEU A 111 -4.27 7.62 6.72
CA LEU A 111 -4.89 8.75 7.42
C LEU A 111 -4.75 10.05 6.63
N ASN A 112 -3.57 10.31 6.04
CA ASN A 112 -3.35 11.47 5.19
C ASN A 112 -4.31 11.48 3.99
N ILE A 113 -4.45 10.35 3.28
CA ILE A 113 -5.38 10.21 2.16
C ILE A 113 -6.83 10.42 2.62
N TRP A 114 -7.22 9.84 3.75
CA TRP A 114 -8.57 9.99 4.29
C TRP A 114 -8.89 11.45 4.62
N LEU A 115 -7.95 12.17 5.25
CA LEU A 115 -8.09 13.60 5.53
C LEU A 115 -8.16 14.43 4.23
N PHE A 116 -7.32 14.11 3.25
CA PHE A 116 -7.32 14.77 1.94
C PHE A 116 -8.65 14.57 1.21
N HIS A 117 -9.17 13.34 1.17
CA HIS A 117 -10.45 13.03 0.53
C HIS A 117 -11.64 13.69 1.26
N THR A 118 -11.60 13.77 2.60
CA THR A 118 -12.71 14.31 3.40
C THR A 118 -12.75 15.84 3.39
N ARG A 119 -11.59 16.51 3.42
CA ARG A 119 -11.51 17.98 3.54
C ARG A 119 -11.16 18.69 2.22
N ILE A 120 -10.21 18.17 1.45
CA ILE A 120 -9.60 18.87 0.32
C ILE A 120 -10.25 18.49 -1.01
N HIS A 121 -10.79 17.27 -1.16
CA HIS A 121 -11.55 16.92 -2.37
C HIS A 121 -12.76 17.84 -2.60
N ARG A 122 -13.32 18.44 -1.53
CA ARG A 122 -14.40 19.45 -1.63
C ARG A 122 -13.93 20.77 -2.24
N SER A 123 -12.63 21.06 -2.22
CA SER A 123 -12.02 22.26 -2.80
C SER A 123 -11.20 21.98 -4.06
N ILE A 124 -11.25 20.78 -4.64
CA ILE A 124 -10.44 20.42 -5.83
C ILE A 124 -10.65 21.39 -7.00
N HIS A 125 -11.85 21.95 -7.15
CA HIS A 125 -12.14 22.97 -8.17
C HIS A 125 -11.36 24.28 -7.99
N GLN A 126 -10.89 24.58 -6.78
CA GLN A 126 -10.03 25.76 -6.50
C GLN A 126 -8.56 25.50 -6.88
N TRP A 127 -8.23 24.28 -7.30
CA TRP A 127 -6.87 23.81 -7.60
C TRP A 127 -6.74 23.43 -9.09
N ASP A 128 -7.76 23.73 -9.90
CA ASP A 128 -7.76 23.47 -11.34
C ASP A 128 -6.98 24.55 -12.14
N ASP A 129 -6.52 25.61 -11.46
CA ASP A 129 -5.70 26.72 -12.00
C ASP A 129 -4.22 26.33 -12.23
#